data_AF-A0A914JDG8-F1
#
_entry.id   AF-A0A914JDG8-F1
#
_cell.length_a   1.000
_cell.length_b   1.000
_cell.length_c   1.000
_cell.angle_alpha   90.00
_cell.angle_beta   90.00
_cell.angle_gamma   90.00
#
_symmetry.space_group_name_H-M   'P 1'
#
loop_
_entity.id
_entity.type
_entity.pdbx_description
1 polymer ?
#
loop_
_entity_poly.entity_id
_entity_poly.type
_entity_poly.pdbx_seq_one_letter_code
_entity_poly.pdbx_strand_id
1 'polypeptide(L)'
;MNEEKFWSQALGAWIKDCVCGPSAIIPEKTWRIVDCVPLKFAEICDGFVLNLLLFFIEPNLSDRSILKFQPTFDRTLDSKSKLKLFHLLLRNLYSFYKNQLNRVITMDSSPDLLSIIKNPVPGKISPFLTLKKKSRVYHFWGEKFVDIAAAL
;
A
#
# COMPACT_ATOMS: atom_id res chain seq x y z
N MET A 1 -11.54 1.42 -14.19
CA MET A 1 -12.09 1.45 -12.81
C MET A 1 -11.94 2.87 -12.30
N ASN A 2 -13.04 3.51 -11.91
CA ASN A 2 -12.99 4.84 -11.28
C ASN A 2 -12.66 4.70 -9.78
N GLU A 3 -12.31 5.83 -9.16
CA GLU A 3 -11.82 5.88 -7.79
C GLU A 3 -12.87 5.43 -6.76
N GLU A 4 -14.12 5.85 -6.91
CA GLU A 4 -15.22 5.45 -6.03
C GLU A 4 -15.38 3.91 -5.99
N LYS A 5 -15.35 3.26 -7.16
CA LYS A 5 -15.44 1.80 -7.25
C LYS A 5 -14.23 1.08 -6.65
N PHE A 6 -13.06 1.70 -6.62
CA PHE A 6 -11.91 1.14 -5.91
C PHE A 6 -12.12 1.18 -4.40
N TRP A 7 -12.58 2.32 -3.89
CA TRP A 7 -12.84 2.50 -2.48
C TRP A 7 -14.00 1.65 -1.94
N SER A 8 -14.95 1.28 -2.79
CA SER A 8 -16.04 0.37 -2.43
C SER A 8 -15.66 -1.12 -2.45
N GLN A 9 -14.45 -1.46 -2.90
CA GLN A 9 -13.95 -2.85 -2.89
C GLN A 9 -13.23 -3.15 -1.57
N ALA A 10 -13.17 -4.43 -1.20
CA ALA A 10 -12.59 -4.90 0.08
C ALA A 10 -11.21 -4.28 0.38
N LEU A 11 -10.32 -4.26 -0.61
CA LEU A 11 -9.00 -3.65 -0.50
C LEU A 11 -9.06 -2.15 -0.21
N GLY A 12 -9.81 -1.39 -1.03
CA GLY A 12 -9.90 0.06 -0.86
C GLY A 12 -10.55 0.43 0.48
N ALA A 13 -11.60 -0.29 0.87
CA ALA A 13 -12.26 -0.12 2.16
C ALA A 13 -11.30 -0.42 3.32
N TRP A 14 -10.57 -1.53 3.27
CA TRP A 14 -9.61 -1.89 4.30
C TRP A 14 -8.47 -0.86 4.42
N ILE A 15 -7.91 -0.37 3.29
CA ILE A 15 -6.91 0.72 3.33
C ILE A 15 -7.50 1.96 4.02
N LYS A 16 -8.74 2.34 3.68
CA LYS A 16 -9.42 3.48 4.34
C LYS A 16 -9.54 3.25 5.84
N ASP A 17 -9.95 2.07 6.27
CA ASP A 17 -10.08 1.76 7.70
C ASP A 17 -8.73 1.83 8.42
N CYS A 18 -7.65 1.39 7.78
CA CYS A 18 -6.31 1.44 8.37
C CYS A 18 -5.74 2.86 8.55
N VAL A 19 -6.22 3.85 7.79
CA VAL A 19 -5.60 5.19 7.76
C VAL A 19 -6.53 6.33 8.17
N CYS A 20 -7.84 6.14 8.01
CA CYS A 20 -8.90 7.11 8.33
C CYS A 20 -10.04 6.48 9.16
N GLY A 21 -9.94 5.19 9.51
CA GLY A 21 -10.97 4.50 10.29
C GLY A 21 -10.96 4.89 11.77
N PRO A 22 -12.02 4.54 12.52
CA PRO A 22 -12.11 4.83 13.96
C PRO A 22 -11.01 4.17 14.78
N SER A 23 -10.44 3.07 14.28
CA SER A 23 -9.29 2.35 14.85
C SER A 23 -8.13 2.30 13.86
N ALA A 24 -7.81 3.44 13.24
CA ALA A 24 -6.73 3.53 12.26
C ALA A 24 -5.41 3.01 12.83
N ILE A 25 -4.78 2.10 12.09
CA ILE A 25 -3.47 1.51 12.42
C ILE A 25 -2.38 2.56 12.26
N ILE A 26 -2.50 3.43 11.24
CA ILE A 26 -1.57 4.53 11.00
C ILE A 26 -2.18 5.80 11.59
N PRO A 27 -1.55 6.43 12.59
CA PRO A 27 -2.02 7.72 13.09
C PRO A 27 -2.06 8.75 11.96
N GLU A 28 -3.16 9.47 11.81
CA GLU A 28 -3.37 10.37 10.65
C GLU A 28 -2.25 11.42 10.52
N LYS A 29 -1.81 11.97 11.65
CA LYS A 29 -0.69 12.92 11.75
C LYS A 29 0.66 12.37 11.25
N THR A 30 0.81 11.05 11.11
CA THR A 30 2.02 10.43 10.59
C THR A 30 2.10 10.52 9.07
N TRP A 31 0.96 10.64 8.39
CA TRP A 31 0.93 10.57 6.92
C TRP A 31 0.21 11.72 6.23
N ARG A 32 -0.55 12.54 6.96
CA ARG A 32 -1.27 13.71 6.46
C ARG A 32 -1.20 14.88 7.45
N ILE A 33 -1.20 16.11 6.92
CA ILE A 33 -1.26 17.36 7.72
C ILE A 33 -2.70 17.82 7.95
N VAL A 34 -3.57 17.66 6.95
CA VAL A 34 -4.94 18.18 6.99
C VAL A 34 -5.89 17.08 7.42
N ASP A 35 -6.54 17.26 8.56
CA ASP A 35 -7.57 16.37 9.06
C ASP A 35 -8.87 16.52 8.22
N CYS A 36 -9.68 15.45 8.14
CA CYS A 36 -11.06 15.47 7.64
C CYS A 36 -11.30 15.63 6.12
N VAL A 37 -10.31 15.36 5.26
CA VAL A 37 -10.53 15.30 3.80
C VAL A 37 -10.64 13.83 3.35
N PRO A 38 -11.57 13.48 2.43
CA PRO A 38 -11.63 12.13 1.87
C PRO A 38 -10.28 11.70 1.30
N LEU A 39 -9.84 10.49 1.66
CA LEU A 39 -8.66 9.86 1.08
C LEU A 39 -8.77 9.76 -0.43
N LYS A 40 -7.86 10.41 -1.14
CA LYS A 40 -7.73 10.35 -2.59
C LYS A 40 -6.81 9.22 -2.99
N PHE A 41 -7.14 8.56 -4.10
CA PHE A 41 -6.38 7.45 -4.63
C PHE A 41 -4.95 7.86 -5.02
N ALA A 42 -4.77 9.10 -5.46
CA ALA A 42 -3.45 9.65 -5.75
C ALA A 42 -2.53 9.68 -4.51
N GLU A 43 -3.07 9.81 -3.29
CA GLU A 43 -2.28 9.88 -2.04
C GLU A 43 -1.68 8.54 -1.65
N ILE A 44 -2.24 7.41 -2.11
CA ILE A 44 -1.63 6.09 -1.94
C ILE A 44 -0.69 5.71 -3.09
N CYS A 45 -0.76 6.45 -4.21
CA CYS A 45 0.05 6.21 -5.41
C CYS A 45 1.44 6.86 -5.39
N ASP A 46 1.87 7.40 -4.25
CA ASP A 46 3.25 7.83 -4.04
C ASP A 46 4.11 6.74 -3.36
N GLY A 47 3.48 5.63 -2.94
CA GLY A 47 4.11 4.53 -2.23
C GLY A 47 4.34 4.78 -0.74
N PHE A 48 4.10 5.98 -0.21
CA PHE A 48 4.40 6.31 1.18
C PHE A 48 3.42 5.65 2.15
N VAL A 49 2.11 5.86 1.96
CA VAL A 49 1.07 5.33 2.84
C VAL A 49 1.14 3.81 2.92
N LEU A 50 1.38 3.15 1.79
CA LEU A 50 1.52 1.69 1.73
C LEU A 50 2.77 1.18 2.45
N ASN A 51 3.89 1.91 2.40
CA ASN A 51 5.08 1.56 3.18
C ASN A 51 4.84 1.74 4.69
N LEU A 52 4.16 2.82 5.10
CA LEU A 52 3.79 2.99 6.51
C LEU A 52 2.88 1.87 6.97
N LEU A 53 1.89 1.49 6.17
CA LEU A 53 0.98 0.42 6.52
C LEU A 53 1.73 -0.89 6.78
N LEU A 54 2.68 -1.24 5.91
CA LEU A 54 3.53 -2.40 6.12
C LEU A 54 4.45 -2.26 7.34
N PHE A 55 4.96 -1.05 7.61
CA PHE A 55 5.76 -0.78 8.80
C PHE A 55 4.98 -0.97 10.10
N PHE A 56 3.73 -0.52 10.16
CA PHE A 56 2.91 -0.69 11.36
C PHE A 56 2.39 -2.12 11.53
N ILE A 57 2.19 -2.86 10.43
CA ILE A 57 1.82 -4.29 10.48
C ILE A 57 3.02 -5.14 10.91
N GLU A 58 4.20 -4.88 10.35
CA GLU A 58 5.42 -5.63 10.65
C GLU A 58 6.65 -4.70 10.70
N PRO A 59 6.92 -4.11 11.88
CA PRO A 59 8.01 -3.16 12.07
C PRO A 59 9.40 -3.77 11.86
N ASN A 60 9.57 -5.07 12.07
CA ASN A 60 10.89 -5.72 12.01
C ASN A 60 11.40 -5.94 10.59
N LEU A 61 10.50 -5.94 9.60
CA LEU A 61 10.84 -6.16 8.19
C LEU A 61 10.85 -4.88 7.36
N SER A 62 10.43 -3.78 7.96
CA SER A 62 10.27 -2.51 7.27
C SER A 62 11.43 -1.56 7.58
N ASP A 63 11.92 -0.90 6.54
CA ASP A 63 12.99 0.07 6.67
C ASP A 63 12.53 1.30 7.45
N ARG A 64 13.09 1.52 8.66
CA ARG A 64 12.76 2.65 9.53
C ARG A 64 13.03 4.01 8.88
N SER A 65 13.77 4.07 7.78
CA SER A 65 13.93 5.30 6.99
C SER A 65 12.60 5.85 6.48
N ILE A 66 11.55 5.03 6.39
CA ILE A 66 10.20 5.51 6.02
C ILE A 66 9.68 6.57 6.99
N LEU A 67 10.01 6.47 8.29
CA LEU A 67 9.57 7.43 9.31
C LEU A 67 10.24 8.81 9.18
N LYS A 68 11.33 8.90 8.40
CA LYS A 68 12.00 10.18 8.13
C LYS A 68 11.27 11.01 7.08
N PHE A 69 10.39 10.40 6.29
CA PHE A 69 9.53 11.13 5.36
C PHE A 69 8.40 11.75 6.17
N GLN A 70 8.44 13.08 6.31
CA GLN A 70 7.37 13.81 6.99
C GLN A 70 6.19 14.05 6.03
N PRO A 71 4.95 14.10 6.54
CA PRO A 71 3.84 14.60 5.76
C PRO A 71 4.09 16.08 5.46
N THR A 72 4.18 16.46 4.19
CA THR A 72 4.25 17.86 3.76
C THR A 72 2.89 18.30 3.21
N PHE A 73 2.56 19.58 3.37
CA PHE A 73 1.27 20.16 2.96
C PHE A 73 1.04 19.98 1.46
N ASP A 74 2.12 20.11 0.69
CA ASP A 74 2.18 19.73 -0.71
C ASP A 74 3.08 18.50 -0.83
N ARG A 75 2.52 17.31 -0.63
CA ARG A 75 3.23 16.05 -0.81
C ARG A 75 3.49 15.76 -2.30
N THR A 76 3.97 16.76 -3.02
CA THR A 76 4.48 16.68 -4.38
C THR A 76 5.87 16.03 -4.34
N LEU A 77 5.89 14.75 -3.98
CA LEU A 77 7.07 13.94 -4.22
C LEU A 77 7.33 13.90 -5.72
N ASP A 78 8.58 14.21 -6.07
CA ASP A 78 9.04 14.08 -7.44
C ASP A 78 8.99 12.60 -7.87
N SER A 79 8.92 12.36 -9.17
CA SER A 79 8.78 11.00 -9.71
C SER A 79 9.89 10.05 -9.24
N LYS A 80 11.12 10.54 -8.99
CA LYS A 80 12.24 9.72 -8.51
C LYS A 80 12.01 9.29 -7.07
N SER A 81 11.52 10.18 -6.21
CA SER A 81 11.19 9.85 -4.83
C SER A 81 10.02 8.86 -4.73
N LYS A 82 8.96 9.06 -5.53
CA LYS A 82 7.85 8.09 -5.63
C LYS A 82 8.32 6.71 -6.09
N LEU A 83 9.19 6.66 -7.12
CA LEU A 83 9.79 5.39 -7.56
C LEU A 83 10.58 4.72 -6.44
N LYS A 84 11.41 5.46 -5.70
CA LYS A 84 12.17 4.90 -4.58
C LYS A 84 11.25 4.28 -3.52
N LEU A 85 10.17 4.96 -3.17
CA LEU A 85 9.17 4.45 -2.22
C LEU A 85 8.49 3.18 -2.74
N PHE A 86 8.12 3.11 -4.02
CA PHE A 86 7.56 1.88 -4.58
C PHE A 86 8.57 0.72 -4.62
N HIS A 87 9.84 0.98 -4.94
CA HIS A 87 10.87 -0.07 -4.88
C HIS A 87 11.08 -0.55 -3.44
N LEU A 88 11.07 0.37 -2.47
CA LEU A 88 11.13 0.04 -1.05
C LEU A 88 9.94 -0.84 -0.64
N LEU A 89 8.73 -0.46 -1.05
CA LEU A 89 7.51 -1.22 -0.79
C LEU A 89 7.62 -2.63 -1.34
N LEU A 90 8.01 -2.77 -2.61
CA LEU A 90 8.21 -4.07 -3.25
C LEU A 90 9.21 -4.92 -2.48
N ARG A 91 10.39 -4.37 -2.16
CA ARG A 91 11.42 -5.08 -1.41
C ARG A 91 10.90 -5.58 -0.06
N ASN A 92 10.20 -4.72 0.69
CA ASN A 92 9.68 -5.07 2.01
C ASN A 92 8.56 -6.12 1.89
N LEU A 93 7.70 -6.05 0.86
CA LEU A 93 6.67 -7.06 0.59
C LEU A 93 7.28 -8.41 0.22
N TYR A 94 8.28 -8.43 -0.67
CA TYR A 94 8.99 -9.68 -0.98
C TYR A 94 9.63 -10.30 0.27
N SER A 95 10.24 -9.47 1.12
CA SER A 95 10.81 -9.89 2.41
C SER A 95 9.73 -10.47 3.33
N PHE A 96 8.60 -9.77 3.48
CA PHE A 96 7.47 -10.20 4.32
C PHE A 96 6.95 -11.58 3.92
N TYR A 97 6.68 -11.80 2.63
CA TYR A 97 6.16 -13.08 2.17
C TYR A 97 7.18 -14.20 2.28
N LYS A 98 8.43 -13.93 1.93
CA LYS A 98 9.48 -14.95 1.99
C LYS A 98 9.79 -15.33 3.44
N ASN A 99 9.92 -14.35 4.33
CA ASN A 99 10.46 -14.56 5.66
C ASN A 99 9.38 -14.84 6.71
N GLN A 100 8.20 -14.18 6.64
CA GLN A 100 7.10 -14.46 7.60
C GLN A 100 6.17 -15.55 7.11
N LEU A 101 5.76 -15.47 5.85
CA LEU A 101 4.74 -16.39 5.34
C LEU A 101 5.34 -17.66 4.72
N ASN A 102 6.66 -17.75 4.61
CA ASN A 102 7.39 -18.80 3.89
C ASN A 102 6.78 -19.06 2.50
N ARG A 103 6.42 -17.98 1.80
CA ARG A 103 5.74 -18.00 0.49
C ARG A 103 6.57 -17.23 -0.53
N VAL A 104 6.68 -17.81 -1.73
CA VAL A 104 7.24 -17.12 -2.88
C VAL A 104 6.13 -16.37 -3.60
N ILE A 105 6.31 -15.05 -3.74
CA ILE A 105 5.49 -14.25 -4.63
C ILE A 105 6.12 -14.32 -6.02
N THR A 106 5.35 -14.78 -6.99
CA THR A 106 5.64 -14.56 -8.41
C THR A 106 4.74 -13.44 -8.92
N MET A 107 5.33 -12.34 -9.36
CA MET A 107 4.63 -11.36 -10.18
C MET A 107 4.75 -11.82 -11.64
N ASP A 108 3.62 -12.03 -12.31
CA ASP A 108 3.59 -12.45 -13.72
C ASP A 108 4.24 -11.38 -14.63
N SER A 109 4.28 -10.13 -14.18
CA SER A 109 5.00 -9.03 -14.81
C SER A 109 5.45 -8.00 -13.77
N SER A 110 6.60 -7.36 -14.02
CA SER A 110 7.02 -6.22 -13.21
C SER A 110 5.99 -5.09 -13.36
N PRO A 111 5.47 -4.53 -12.25
CA PRO A 111 4.51 -3.44 -12.32
C PRO A 111 5.15 -2.22 -12.99
N ASP A 112 4.46 -1.61 -13.96
CA ASP A 112 4.90 -0.35 -14.56
C ASP A 112 4.68 0.81 -13.57
N LEU A 113 5.61 0.94 -12.63
CA LEU A 113 5.61 1.95 -11.58
C LEU A 113 5.60 3.37 -12.16
N LEU A 114 6.24 3.59 -13.31
CA LEU A 114 6.26 4.89 -13.99
C LEU A 114 4.86 5.27 -14.47
N SER A 115 4.11 4.32 -15.01
CA SER A 115 2.73 4.55 -15.44
C SER A 115 1.76 4.83 -14.29
N ILE A 116 2.02 4.25 -13.11
CA ILE A 116 1.25 4.47 -11.87
C ILE A 116 1.52 5.87 -11.34
N ILE A 117 2.80 6.27 -11.28
CA ILE A 117 3.23 7.58 -10.77
C ILE A 117 2.72 8.72 -11.66
N LYS A 118 2.83 8.57 -12.98
CA LYS A 118 2.42 9.61 -13.95
C LYS A 118 0.92 9.73 -14.10
N ASN A 119 0.18 8.63 -13.93
CA ASN A 119 -1.26 8.60 -14.11
C ASN A 119 -1.88 7.62 -13.09
N PRO A 120 -2.11 8.09 -11.85
CA PRO A 120 -2.59 7.27 -10.75
C PRO A 120 -4.05 6.92 -10.96
N VAL A 121 -4.29 5.78 -11.62
CA VAL A 121 -5.62 5.21 -11.81
C VAL A 121 -5.74 3.85 -11.11
N PRO A 122 -6.85 3.56 -10.42
CA PRO A 122 -7.01 2.31 -9.67
C PRO A 122 -6.80 1.03 -10.49
N GLY A 123 -7.13 1.06 -11.79
CA GLY A 123 -6.93 -0.09 -12.68
C GLY A 123 -5.46 -0.51 -12.84
N LYS A 124 -4.49 0.39 -12.63
CA LYS A 124 -3.05 0.10 -12.79
C LYS A 124 -2.40 -0.43 -11.53
N ILE A 125 -2.90 -0.05 -10.35
CA ILE A 125 -2.37 -0.55 -9.07
C ILE A 125 -3.05 -1.85 -8.65
N SER A 126 -4.25 -2.15 -9.15
CA SER A 126 -4.98 -3.35 -8.72
C SER A 126 -4.17 -4.64 -8.94
N PRO A 127 -3.50 -4.86 -10.09
CA PRO A 127 -2.60 -6.01 -10.27
C PRO A 127 -1.40 -6.02 -9.31
N PHE A 128 -0.92 -4.84 -8.89
CA PHE A 128 0.16 -4.69 -7.90
C PHE A 128 -0.30 -5.08 -6.49
N LEU A 129 -1.58 -4.83 -6.18
CA LEU A 129 -2.22 -5.12 -4.91
C LEU A 129 -3.02 -6.44 -4.94
N THR A 130 -2.86 -7.27 -5.97
CA THR A 130 -3.48 -8.61 -6.10
C THR A 130 -2.47 -9.61 -6.66
N LEU A 131 -1.94 -10.49 -5.81
CA LEU A 131 -0.94 -11.48 -6.20
C LEU A 131 -1.60 -12.79 -6.65
N LYS A 132 -1.33 -13.22 -7.89
CA LYS A 132 -1.82 -14.50 -8.39
C LYS A 132 -0.87 -15.64 -8.00
N LYS A 133 -1.42 -16.71 -7.41
CA LYS A 133 -0.75 -18.02 -7.36
C LYS A 133 -1.09 -18.76 -8.65
N LYS A 134 -0.14 -19.54 -9.19
CA LYS A 134 -0.23 -20.37 -10.42
C LYS A 134 -1.48 -21.28 -10.59
N SER A 135 -2.40 -21.34 -9.63
CA SER A 135 -3.73 -21.97 -9.79
C SER A 135 -4.86 -21.32 -8.97
N ARG A 136 -4.63 -20.20 -8.28
CA ARG A 136 -5.66 -19.41 -7.56
C ARG A 136 -5.24 -17.95 -7.48
N VAL A 137 -6.12 -17.05 -7.93
CA VAL A 137 -5.95 -15.60 -7.77
C VAL A 137 -6.19 -15.29 -6.30
N TYR A 138 -5.20 -14.75 -5.58
CA TYR A 138 -5.40 -14.23 -4.24
C TYR A 138 -5.38 -12.70 -4.32
N HIS A 139 -6.45 -12.06 -3.90
CA HIS A 139 -6.45 -10.61 -3.73
C HIS A 139 -5.53 -10.29 -2.54
N PHE A 140 -4.46 -9.53 -2.76
CA PHE A 140 -3.39 -9.35 -1.77
C PHE A 140 -3.87 -8.60 -0.53
N TRP A 141 -5.00 -7.89 -0.63
CA TRP A 141 -5.72 -7.31 0.50
C TRP A 141 -7.20 -7.75 0.64
N GLY A 142 -7.66 -8.72 -0.17
CA GLY A 142 -9.10 -9.03 -0.25
C GLY A 142 -9.53 -10.24 0.56
N GLU A 143 -8.71 -11.31 0.60
CA GLU A 143 -9.19 -12.60 1.16
C GLU A 143 -8.22 -13.25 2.16
N LYS A 144 -6.95 -12.83 2.21
CA LYS A 144 -5.94 -13.48 3.09
C LYS A 144 -5.32 -12.59 4.16
N PHE A 145 -5.60 -11.29 4.14
CA PHE A 145 -5.28 -10.44 5.29
C PHE A 145 -6.33 -10.55 6.40
N VAL A 146 -7.49 -11.16 6.14
CA VAL A 146 -8.41 -11.63 7.20
C VAL A 146 -7.69 -12.62 8.12
N ASP A 147 -6.80 -13.47 7.61
CA ASP A 147 -6.01 -14.40 8.43
C ASP A 147 -4.93 -13.71 9.28
N ILE A 148 -4.39 -12.56 8.83
CA ILE A 148 -3.43 -11.75 9.61
C ILE A 148 -4.17 -10.84 10.61
N ALA A 149 -5.32 -10.30 10.22
CA ALA A 149 -6.21 -9.54 11.10
C ALA A 149 -6.94 -10.42 12.13
N ALA A 150 -7.05 -11.74 11.90
CA ALA A 150 -7.53 -12.71 12.86
C ALA A 150 -6.41 -13.28 13.77
N ALA A 151 -5.15 -12.97 13.46
CA ALA A 151 -3.98 -13.33 14.28
C ALA A 151 -3.45 -12.16 15.12
N LEU A 152 -4.03 -10.97 14.97
CA LEU A 152 -3.91 -9.81 15.85
C LEU A 152 -5.14 -9.73 16.75
#